data_AF-A0A9C9THQ9-F1
#
_entry.id   AF-A0A9C9THQ9-F1
#
_cell.length_a   1.000
_cell.length_b   1.000
_cell.length_c   1.000
_cell.angle_alpha   90.00
_cell.angle_beta   90.00
_cell.angle_gamma   90.00
#
_symmetry.space_group_name_H-M   'P 1'
#
loop_
_entity.id
_entity.type
_entity.pdbx_description
1 polymer ?
#
loop_
_entity_poly.entity_id
_entity_poly.type
_entity_poly.pdbx_seq_one_letter_code
_entity_poly.pdbx_strand_id
1 'polypeptide(L)'
;MLTAAIDMATPAGRMMMQMIGSFAGFERRDPRKRISADLALTHVGGRIGRRQRRLTSKKRFEISESVLSGRKSAAERAQRYVVCQPTVSVLPPNLGRPMFSSQPTAKEGPRRERPA
;
A
#
# COMPACT_ATOMS: atom_id res chain seq x y z
N MET A 1 -19.74 40.00 -28.34
CA MET A 1 -18.98 38.99 -27.56
C MET A 1 -18.85 39.52 -26.14
N LEU A 2 -19.47 38.85 -25.15
CA LEU A 2 -19.35 39.23 -23.74
C LEU A 2 -18.27 38.33 -23.11
N THR A 3 -17.07 38.85 -22.89
CA THR A 3 -16.04 38.13 -22.14
C THR A 3 -16.33 38.34 -20.66
N ALA A 4 -16.73 37.28 -19.94
CA ALA A 4 -16.88 37.35 -18.49
C ALA A 4 -15.49 37.58 -17.86
N ALA A 5 -15.12 38.84 -17.63
CA ALA A 5 -13.89 39.24 -16.97
C ALA A 5 -14.05 39.01 -15.46
N ILE A 6 -13.85 37.77 -15.02
CA ILE A 6 -13.77 37.45 -13.59
C ILE A 6 -12.36 37.78 -13.13
N ASP A 7 -12.22 38.81 -12.29
CA ASP A 7 -10.93 39.16 -11.69
C ASP A 7 -10.54 38.13 -10.60
N MET A 8 -9.63 37.24 -10.97
CA MET A 8 -9.10 36.17 -10.12
C MET A 8 -8.08 36.67 -9.07
N ALA A 9 -7.68 37.95 -9.10
CA ALA A 9 -6.82 38.54 -8.07
C ALA A 9 -7.61 38.95 -6.82
N THR A 10 -8.94 39.14 -6.94
CA THR A 10 -9.80 39.48 -5.81
C THR A 10 -9.98 38.31 -4.83
N PRO A 11 -10.25 38.55 -3.54
CA PRO A 11 -10.60 37.49 -2.59
C PRO A 11 -11.82 36.67 -3.03
N ALA A 12 -12.83 37.32 -3.61
CA ALA A 12 -14.02 36.65 -4.16
C ALA A 12 -13.68 35.76 -5.37
N GLY A 13 -12.85 36.25 -6.30
CA GLY A 13 -12.36 35.49 -7.45
C GLY A 13 -11.50 34.29 -7.05
N ARG A 14 -10.64 34.44 -6.04
CA ARG A 14 -9.87 33.32 -5.46
C ARG A 14 -10.76 32.28 -4.78
N MET A 15 -11.81 32.69 -4.09
CA MET A 15 -12.77 31.75 -3.49
C MET A 15 -13.52 30.98 -4.58
N MET A 16 -13.95 31.68 -5.64
CA MET A 16 -14.60 31.06 -6.79
C MET A 16 -13.67 30.05 -7.51
N MET A 17 -12.40 30.40 -7.73
CA MET A 17 -11.42 29.49 -8.32
C MET A 17 -11.16 28.25 -7.44
N GLN A 18 -11.15 28.41 -6.12
CA GLN A 18 -11.03 27.29 -5.17
C GLN A 18 -12.26 26.37 -5.21
N MET A 19 -13.47 26.92 -5.30
CA MET A 19 -14.69 26.14 -5.47
C MET A 19 -14.68 25.38 -6.80
N ILE A 20 -14.38 26.05 -7.92
CA ILE A 20 -14.27 25.43 -9.24
C ILE A 20 -13.21 24.31 -9.24
N GLY A 21 -12.06 24.54 -8.60
CA GLY A 21 -11.01 23.53 -8.42
C GLY A 21 -11.45 22.29 -7.64
N SER A 22 -12.32 22.49 -6.64
CA SER A 22 -12.90 21.40 -5.84
C SER A 22 -13.84 20.51 -6.66
N PHE A 23 -14.62 21.11 -7.57
CA PHE A 23 -15.48 20.37 -8.51
C PHE A 23 -14.70 19.68 -9.64
N ALA A 24 -13.66 20.33 -10.19
CA ALA A 24 -12.77 19.72 -11.18
C ALA A 24 -12.04 18.48 -10.63
N GLY A 25 -11.77 18.43 -9.32
CA GLY A 25 -11.25 17.25 -8.63
C GLY A 25 -12.30 16.14 -8.40
N PHE A 26 -13.58 16.49 -8.29
CA PHE A 26 -14.71 15.57 -8.09
C PHE A 26 -15.13 14.87 -9.40
N GLU A 27 -15.24 15.60 -10.51
CA GLU A 27 -15.65 15.03 -11.79
C GLU A 27 -14.60 14.05 -12.37
N ARG A 28 -13.32 14.22 -12.02
CA ARG A 28 -12.24 13.26 -12.37
C ARG A 28 -12.19 12.00 -11.48
N ARG A 29 -13.04 11.86 -10.47
CA ARG A 29 -12.99 10.74 -9.50
C ARG A 29 -13.77 9.50 -9.89
N ASP A 30 -14.61 9.53 -10.92
CA ASP A 30 -15.43 8.37 -11.27
C ASP A 30 -14.62 7.09 -11.58
N PRO A 31 -13.47 7.17 -12.26
CA PRO A 31 -12.58 6.00 -12.43
C PRO A 31 -11.83 5.61 -11.15
N ARG A 32 -11.47 6.57 -10.29
CA ARG A 32 -10.71 6.29 -9.05
C ARG A 32 -11.55 5.58 -8.00
N LYS A 33 -12.85 5.91 -7.91
CA LYS A 33 -13.80 5.24 -7.00
C LYS A 33 -13.94 3.77 -7.37
N ARG A 34 -14.10 3.47 -8.67
CA ARG A 34 -14.13 2.09 -9.19
C ARG A 34 -12.82 1.35 -8.94
N ILE A 35 -11.67 1.94 -9.29
CA ILE A 35 -10.35 1.34 -9.03
C ILE A 35 -10.13 1.10 -7.54
N SER A 36 -10.54 2.01 -6.66
CA SER A 36 -10.43 1.81 -5.21
C SER A 36 -11.35 0.70 -4.69
N ALA A 37 -12.56 0.57 -5.24
CA ALA A 37 -13.49 -0.50 -4.90
C ALA A 37 -12.96 -1.86 -5.38
N ASP A 38 -12.42 -1.90 -6.60
CA ASP A 38 -11.78 -3.10 -7.16
C ASP A 38 -10.49 -3.46 -6.39
N LEU A 39 -9.69 -2.47 -5.99
CA LEU A 39 -8.53 -2.68 -5.11
C LEU A 39 -8.94 -3.20 -3.74
N ALA A 40 -10.07 -2.74 -3.19
CA ALA A 40 -10.60 -3.25 -1.93
C ALA A 40 -11.05 -4.71 -2.07
N LEU A 41 -11.74 -5.06 -3.16
CA LEU A 41 -12.15 -6.44 -3.45
C LEU A 41 -10.94 -7.37 -3.65
N THR A 42 -9.90 -6.91 -4.37
CA THR A 42 -8.65 -7.69 -4.53
C THR A 42 -7.84 -7.81 -3.24
N HIS A 43 -7.93 -6.83 -2.32
CA HIS A 43 -7.36 -6.94 -0.98
C HIS A 43 -8.06 -8.01 -0.15
N VAL A 44 -9.39 -8.11 -0.22
CA VAL A 44 -10.16 -9.21 0.40
C VAL A 44 -9.72 -10.56 -0.17
N GLY A 45 -9.41 -10.62 -1.47
CA GLY A 45 -8.81 -11.78 -2.13
C GLY A 45 -7.31 -12.02 -1.83
N GLY A 46 -6.70 -11.25 -0.92
CA GLY A 46 -5.32 -11.45 -0.46
C GLY A 46 -4.23 -10.80 -1.32
N ARG A 47 -4.56 -10.07 -2.38
CA ARG A 47 -3.56 -9.37 -3.22
C ARG A 47 -3.33 -7.95 -2.72
N ILE A 48 -2.18 -7.72 -2.08
CA ILE A 48 -1.75 -6.40 -1.63
C ILE A 48 -0.93 -5.74 -2.74
N GLY A 49 -1.49 -4.72 -3.42
CA GLY A 49 -0.86 -3.98 -4.52
C GLY A 49 0.30 -3.07 -4.15
N ARG A 50 1.07 -3.39 -3.10
CA ARG A 50 2.22 -2.60 -2.66
C ARG A 50 3.49 -3.02 -3.41
N ARG A 51 4.50 -2.13 -3.38
CA ARG A 51 5.86 -2.46 -3.82
C ARG A 51 6.32 -3.73 -3.10
N GLN A 52 6.69 -4.75 -3.86
CA GLN A 52 7.26 -5.97 -3.33
C GLN A 52 8.53 -5.64 -2.53
N ARG A 53 8.59 -6.12 -1.30
CA ARG A 53 9.76 -5.92 -0.44
C ARG A 53 10.92 -6.72 -1.02
N ARG A 54 12.10 -6.09 -1.15
CA ARG A 54 13.33 -6.78 -1.58
C ARG A 54 13.79 -7.86 -0.58
N LEU A 55 13.47 -7.69 0.70
CA LEU A 55 13.79 -8.65 1.76
C LEU A 55 12.57 -9.52 2.08
N THR A 56 12.74 -10.84 1.98
CA THR A 56 11.73 -11.83 2.42
C THR A 56 11.52 -11.77 3.94
N SER A 57 10.37 -12.22 4.41
CA SER A 57 10.03 -12.20 5.86
C SER A 57 11.04 -12.95 6.71
N LYS A 58 11.53 -14.11 6.25
CA LYS A 58 12.58 -14.89 6.93
C LYS A 58 13.90 -14.11 7.07
N LYS A 59 14.38 -13.47 5.99
CA LYS A 59 15.60 -12.66 6.01
C LYS A 59 15.46 -11.47 6.97
N ARG A 60 14.29 -10.84 6.99
CA ARG A 60 14.01 -9.72 7.89
C ARG A 60 14.03 -10.14 9.36
N PHE A 61 13.46 -11.30 9.68
CA PHE A 61 13.53 -11.89 11.02
C PHE A 61 14.98 -12.19 11.45
N GLU A 62 15.75 -12.84 10.57
CA GLU A 62 17.16 -13.15 10.84
C GLU A 62 17.98 -11.86 11.06
N ILE A 63 17.71 -10.80 10.26
CA ILE A 63 18.35 -9.50 10.42
C ILE A 63 17.97 -8.88 11.76
N SER A 64 16.68 -8.78 12.10
CA SER A 64 16.25 -8.19 13.37
C SER A 64 16.81 -8.95 14.56
N GLU A 65 16.77 -10.28 14.55
CA GLU A 65 17.30 -11.12 15.64
C GLU A 65 18.81 -10.91 15.80
N SER A 66 19.57 -10.91 14.70
CA SER A 66 21.03 -10.72 14.74
C SER A 66 21.46 -9.35 15.26
N VAL A 67 20.66 -8.30 14.99
CA VAL A 67 20.94 -6.93 15.43
C VAL A 67 20.50 -6.75 16.89
N LEU A 68 19.33 -7.27 17.28
CA LEU A 68 18.84 -7.19 18.66
C LEU A 68 19.68 -7.99 19.65
N SER A 69 20.18 -9.15 19.24
CA SER A 69 21.08 -9.97 20.07
C SER A 69 22.49 -9.38 20.19
N GLY A 70 22.79 -8.25 19.53
CA GLY A 70 24.11 -7.62 19.53
C GLY A 70 25.19 -8.44 18.79
N ARG A 71 24.83 -9.58 18.19
CA ARG A 71 25.78 -10.46 17.49
C ARG A 71 26.36 -9.82 16.24
N LYS A 72 25.62 -8.92 15.58
CA LYS A 72 26.03 -8.26 14.33
C LYS A 72 25.57 -6.81 14.30
N SER A 73 26.42 -5.95 13.75
CA SER A 73 26.07 -4.55 13.50
C SER A 73 25.06 -4.40 12.36
N ALA A 74 24.22 -3.38 12.43
CA ALA A 74 23.32 -2.99 11.34
C ALA A 74 24.08 -2.74 10.03
N ALA A 75 25.31 -2.22 10.11
CA ALA A 75 26.20 -2.01 8.97
C ALA A 75 26.59 -3.31 8.28
N GLU A 76 26.97 -4.32 9.06
CA GLU A 76 27.39 -5.63 8.57
C GLU A 76 26.22 -6.36 7.89
N ARG A 77 25.03 -6.30 8.50
CA ARG A 77 23.82 -6.88 7.91
C ARG A 77 23.41 -6.16 6.62
N ALA A 78 23.54 -4.83 6.59
CA ALA A 78 23.23 -4.04 5.40
C ALA A 78 24.11 -4.43 4.20
N GLN A 79 25.43 -4.57 4.42
CA GLN A 79 26.38 -5.01 3.40
C GLN A 79 26.04 -6.44 2.91
N ARG A 80 25.80 -7.38 3.83
CA ARG A 80 25.52 -8.78 3.50
C ARG A 80 24.30 -8.96 2.59
N TYR A 81 23.24 -8.19 2.82
CA TYR A 81 22.00 -8.29 2.01
C TYR A 81 21.92 -7.26 0.89
N VAL A 82 22.98 -6.48 0.66
CA VAL A 82 23.04 -5.42 -0.36
C VAL A 82 21.85 -4.46 -0.22
N VAL A 83 21.64 -3.96 1.00
CA VAL A 83 20.62 -2.97 1.35
C VAL A 83 21.24 -1.78 2.08
N CYS A 84 20.58 -0.64 2.08
CA CYS A 84 21.05 0.52 2.82
C CYS A 84 20.88 0.31 4.34
N GLN A 85 21.80 0.85 5.16
CA GLN A 85 21.72 0.76 6.62
C GLN A 85 20.37 1.21 7.21
N PRO A 86 19.71 2.29 6.74
CA PRO A 86 18.38 2.67 7.24
C PRO A 86 17.32 1.59 7.05
N THR A 87 17.45 0.75 6.01
CA THR A 87 16.53 -0.37 5.79
C THR A 87 16.65 -1.42 6.89
N VAL A 88 17.83 -1.58 7.49
CA VAL A 88 18.08 -2.47 8.62
C VAL A 88 17.64 -1.83 9.93
N SER A 89 17.95 -0.54 10.14
CA SER A 89 17.63 0.17 11.38
C SER A 89 16.13 0.36 11.62
N VAL A 90 15.32 0.43 10.57
CA VAL A 90 13.85 0.60 10.66
C VAL A 90 13.12 -0.74 10.78
N LEU A 91 13.82 -1.88 10.77
CA LEU A 91 13.17 -3.19 10.94
C LEU A 91 12.58 -3.32 12.35
N PRO A 92 11.27 -3.61 12.49
CA PRO A 92 10.66 -3.80 13.79
C PRO A 92 11.16 -5.10 14.45
N PRO A 93 11.27 -5.16 15.78
CA PRO A 93 11.86 -6.29 16.49
C PRO A 93 11.06 -7.61 16.39
N ASN A 94 9.75 -7.54 16.11
CA ASN A 94 8.82 -8.69 16.16
C ASN A 94 8.35 -9.17 14.77
N LEU A 95 9.28 -9.48 13.87
CA LEU A 95 8.98 -10.00 12.52
C LEU A 95 8.58 -11.48 12.45
N GLY A 96 8.52 -12.16 13.61
CA GLY A 96 8.27 -13.61 13.74
C GLY A 96 6.82 -14.05 13.56
N ARG A 97 5.84 -13.15 13.49
CA ARG A 97 4.50 -13.50 13.05
C ARG A 97 4.35 -13.15 11.57
N PRO A 98 4.09 -14.12 10.68
CA PRO A 98 3.50 -13.77 9.40
C PRO A 98 2.22 -13.01 9.73
N MET A 99 2.20 -11.70 9.44
CA MET A 99 1.05 -10.85 9.72
C MET A 99 -0.20 -11.30 8.92
N PHE A 100 0.01 -12.24 7.99
CA PHE A 100 -1.02 -13.04 7.34
C PHE A 100 -0.58 -14.51 7.33
N SER A 101 -1.10 -15.31 8.27
CA SER A 101 -1.38 -16.71 7.98
C SER A 101 -2.58 -16.72 7.03
N SER A 102 -2.35 -16.88 5.73
CA SER A 102 -3.39 -17.44 4.89
C SER A 102 -3.56 -18.90 5.34
N GLN A 103 -4.40 -19.11 6.35
CA GLN A 103 -5.09 -20.38 6.49
C GLN A 103 -5.79 -20.59 5.13
N PRO A 104 -5.52 -21.68 4.38
CA PRO A 104 -6.43 -22.05 3.31
C PRO A 104 -7.74 -22.41 4.01
N THR A 105 -8.71 -21.48 4.03
CA THR A 105 -10.06 -21.84 4.42
C THR A 105 -10.53 -22.84 3.38
N ALA A 106 -10.55 -24.11 3.76
CA ALA A 106 -11.25 -25.16 3.06
C ALA A 106 -12.69 -24.67 2.81
N LYS A 107 -12.96 -24.26 1.57
CA LYS A 107 -14.32 -24.23 1.06
C LYS A 107 -14.46 -25.48 0.23
N GLU A 108 -14.83 -26.54 0.92
CA GLU A 108 -15.46 -27.72 0.33
C GLU A 108 -16.72 -27.21 -0.39
N GLY A 109 -16.60 -27.04 -1.70
CA GLY A 109 -17.75 -26.75 -2.57
C GLY A 109 -18.53 -28.03 -2.82
N PRO A 110 -19.87 -27.98 -2.95
CA PRO A 110 -20.68 -29.18 -3.07
C PRO A 110 -20.35 -29.92 -4.38
N ARG A 111 -20.11 -31.23 -4.26
CA ARG A 111 -20.02 -32.14 -5.42
C ARG A 111 -21.30 -31.98 -6.24
N ARG A 112 -21.17 -31.45 -7.45
CA ARG A 112 -22.22 -31.58 -8.47
C ARG A 112 -22.24 -33.04 -8.90
N GLU A 113 -23.20 -33.79 -8.38
CA GLU A 113 -23.60 -35.07 -8.96
C GLU A 113 -24.07 -34.82 -10.39
N ARG A 114 -23.55 -35.61 -11.34
CA ARG A 114 -24.02 -35.60 -12.72
C ARG A 114 -25.27 -36.48 -12.77
N PRO A 115 -26.41 -36.01 -13.30
CA PRO A 115 -27.48 -36.93 -13.62
C PRO A 115 -27.06 -37.82 -14.81
N ALA A 116 -27.58 -39.06 -14.76
CA ALA A 116 -27.34 -40.17 -15.68
C ALA A 116 -27.77 -39.88 -17.12
#